data_AF-A0A520BKK9-F1
#
_entry.id   AF-A0A520BKK9-F1
#
_cell.length_a   1.000
_cell.length_b   1.000
_cell.length_c   1.000
_cell.angle_alpha   90.00
_cell.angle_beta   90.00
_cell.angle_gamma   90.00
#
_symmetry.space_group_name_H-M   'P 1'
#
loop_
_entity.id
_entity.type
_entity.pdbx_description
1 polymer ?
#
loop_
_entity_poly.entity_id
_entity_poly.type
_entity_poly.pdbx_seq_one_letter_code
_entity_poly.pdbx_strand_id
1 'polypeptide(L)'
;MFRWGNLIILAILLMIILMSYFIKYPEFVPAQIVVTSQNPPEKIQARTDSKIEKIFIQDNQAVKKGDVLMVLQSTANYNDVLALQKIMEANTNQQLASFPLNQVSEFKLGELQSDYNNFAKALQDENIFTTLKPYDPENLASEQTIASYKSRITSLKQQRSLELAQFDLLKKNYQRSLQLFTQKVISIAEFENEKIKYLQAQQSLQNIKISLSQTQEAIANLNKTKKYLLYSELHN
;
A
#
# COMPACT_ATOMS: atom_id res chain seq x y z
N MET A 1 79.65 93.34 15.93
CA MET A 1 78.17 93.33 16.00
C MET A 1 77.65 92.30 15.00
N PHE A 2 76.83 91.34 15.46
CA PHE A 2 76.11 90.28 14.72
C PHE A 2 76.92 89.24 13.90
N ARG A 3 77.83 88.48 14.52
CA ARG A 3 78.31 87.16 13.97
C ARG A 3 77.88 85.94 14.77
N TRP A 4 77.23 86.13 15.92
CA TRP A 4 76.70 85.03 16.76
C TRP A 4 75.28 84.58 16.39
N GLY A 5 74.54 85.38 15.61
CA GLY A 5 73.17 85.03 15.19
C GLY A 5 73.12 83.76 14.34
N ASN A 6 74.08 83.57 13.43
CA ASN A 6 74.15 82.36 12.61
C ASN A 6 74.48 81.10 13.42
N LEU A 7 75.27 81.24 14.50
CA LEU A 7 75.57 80.13 15.41
C LEU A 7 74.33 79.70 16.20
N ILE A 8 73.51 80.65 16.62
CA ILE A 8 72.25 80.40 17.34
C ILE A 8 71.24 79.71 16.41
N ILE A 9 71.11 80.18 15.16
CA ILE A 9 70.23 79.55 14.17
C ILE A 9 70.69 78.12 13.86
N LEU A 10 72.01 77.91 13.68
CA LEU A 10 72.60 76.58 13.48
C LEU A 10 72.30 75.66 14.68
N ALA A 11 72.49 76.15 15.91
CA ALA A 11 72.24 75.37 17.12
C ALA A 11 70.76 74.95 17.25
N ILE A 12 69.83 75.85 16.94
CA ILE A 12 68.39 75.54 16.94
C ILE A 12 68.06 74.50 15.87
N LEU A 13 68.62 74.63 14.66
CA LEU A 13 68.38 73.69 13.57
C LEU A 13 68.95 72.29 13.88
N LEU A 14 70.13 72.24 14.49
CA LEU A 14 70.77 71.00 14.93
C LEU A 14 69.98 70.35 16.08
N MET A 15 69.42 71.16 16.98
CA MET A 15 68.52 70.71 18.04
C MET A 15 67.23 70.07 17.50
N ILE A 16 66.62 70.66 16.45
CA ILE A 16 65.43 70.10 15.80
C ILE A 16 65.75 68.76 15.12
N ILE A 17 66.88 68.65 14.42
CA ILE A 17 67.30 67.40 13.77
C ILE A 17 67.58 66.31 14.81
N LEU A 18 68.27 66.65 15.91
CA LEU A 18 68.52 65.71 17.00
C LEU A 18 67.23 65.25 17.66
N MET A 19 66.27 66.16 17.91
CA MET A 19 64.96 65.78 18.44
C MET A 19 64.17 64.90 17.47
N SER A 20 64.19 65.19 16.18
CA SER A 20 63.49 64.38 15.18
C SER A 20 64.08 62.98 15.03
N TYR A 21 65.40 62.81 15.25
CA TYR A 21 66.03 61.50 15.27
C TYR A 21 65.71 60.73 16.56
N PHE A 22 65.64 61.44 17.69
CA PHE A 22 65.34 60.83 18.98
C PHE A 22 63.87 60.42 19.12
N ILE A 23 62.95 61.18 18.53
CA ILE A 23 61.52 60.87 18.49
C ILE A 23 61.25 59.92 17.31
N LYS A 24 61.55 58.63 17.48
CA LYS A 24 61.08 57.58 16.57
C LYS A 24 59.57 57.42 16.70
N TYR A 25 58.83 57.72 15.63
CA TYR A 25 57.40 57.44 15.59
C TYR A 25 57.19 55.92 15.51
N PRO A 26 56.46 55.29 16.43
CA PRO A 26 56.21 53.86 16.36
C PRO A 26 55.21 53.59 15.22
N GLU A 27 55.68 52.93 14.16
CA GLU A 27 54.89 52.59 12.96
C GLU A 27 53.92 51.42 13.19
N PHE A 28 53.88 50.88 14.41
CA PHE A 28 52.98 49.79 14.80
C PHE A 28 51.92 50.32 15.74
N VAL A 29 50.68 50.41 15.22
CA VAL A 29 49.49 50.64 16.03
C VAL A 29 49.02 49.28 16.57
N PRO A 30 49.08 49.02 17.89
CA PRO A 30 48.54 47.79 18.44
C PRO A 30 47.02 47.80 18.28
N ALA A 31 46.52 47.08 17.28
CA ALA A 31 45.10 46.87 17.05
C ALA A 31 44.68 45.51 17.62
N GLN A 32 43.53 45.47 18.29
CA GLN A 32 42.94 44.21 18.73
C GLN A 32 42.39 43.47 17.51
N ILE A 33 42.95 42.30 17.21
CA ILE A 33 42.45 41.42 16.16
C ILE A 33 41.53 40.39 16.83
N VAL A 34 40.24 40.43 16.53
CA VAL A 34 39.30 39.38 16.95
C VAL A 34 39.26 38.33 15.84
N VAL A 35 39.81 37.15 16.13
CA VAL A 35 39.72 35.99 15.23
C VAL A 35 38.34 35.37 15.41
N THR A 36 37.42 35.67 14.49
CA THR A 36 36.10 35.04 14.43
C THR A 36 36.09 33.90 13.42
N SER A 37 35.40 32.81 13.75
CA SER A 37 35.15 31.71 12.81
C SER A 37 34.11 32.16 11.77
N GLN A 38 34.31 31.83 10.49
CA GLN A 38 33.31 32.09 9.44
C GLN A 38 32.00 31.33 9.68
N ASN A 39 32.09 30.13 10.26
CA ASN A 39 30.93 29.34 10.68
C ASN A 39 30.84 29.38 12.20
N PRO A 40 29.82 30.05 12.77
CA PRO A 40 29.63 30.05 14.20
C PRO A 40 29.33 28.63 14.70
N PRO A 41 29.76 28.28 15.93
CA PRO A 41 29.43 26.99 16.51
C PRO A 41 27.92 26.87 16.70
N GLU A 42 27.33 25.81 16.14
CA GLU A 42 25.92 25.50 16.30
C GLU A 42 25.72 24.65 17.56
N LYS A 43 24.80 25.07 18.43
CA LYS A 43 24.45 24.28 19.61
C LYS A 43 23.50 23.15 19.20
N ILE A 44 23.97 21.92 19.28
CA ILE A 44 23.13 20.74 19.09
C ILE A 44 22.30 20.53 20.36
N GLN A 45 20.98 20.51 20.22
CA GLN A 45 20.04 20.26 21.32
C GLN A 45 19.30 18.95 21.08
N ALA A 46 19.17 18.15 22.13
CA ALA A 46 18.31 16.96 22.10
C ALA A 46 16.84 17.39 21.96
N ARG A 47 16.06 16.61 21.21
CA ARG A 47 14.64 16.86 21.00
C ARG A 47 13.77 16.48 22.20
N THR A 48 14.31 15.65 23.09
CA THR A 48 13.62 15.10 24.24
C THR A 48 14.49 15.21 25.48
N ASP A 49 13.85 15.49 26.62
CA ASP A 49 14.51 15.50 27.92
C ASP A 49 14.61 14.07 28.45
N SER A 50 15.79 13.46 28.29
CA SER A 50 16.09 12.13 28.81
C SER A 50 17.49 12.07 29.43
N LYS A 51 17.74 11.04 30.25
CA LYS A 51 19.06 10.82 30.85
C LYS A 51 20.05 10.40 29.79
N ILE A 52 21.31 10.77 29.97
CA ILE A 52 22.39 10.33 29.08
C ILE A 52 22.76 8.90 29.46
N GLU A 53 22.71 7.97 28.49
CA GLU A 53 23.13 6.58 28.70
C GLU A 53 24.61 6.41 28.33
N LYS A 54 25.02 6.93 27.16
CA LYS A 54 26.39 6.83 26.66
C LYS A 54 26.82 8.11 25.92
N ILE A 55 28.08 8.47 26.07
CA ILE A 55 28.75 9.54 25.32
C ILE A 55 29.89 8.90 24.54
N PHE A 56 29.96 9.14 23.23
CA PHE A 56 30.95 8.54 22.35
C PHE A 56 32.08 9.51 21.95
N ILE A 57 31.94 10.79 22.28
CA ILE A 57 32.88 11.84 21.89
C ILE A 57 33.61 12.46 23.08
N GLN A 58 34.77 13.03 22.80
CA GLN A 58 35.56 13.81 23.74
C GLN A 58 35.57 15.30 23.34
N ASP A 59 35.98 16.15 24.28
CA ASP A 59 36.09 17.59 24.04
C ASP A 59 37.05 17.88 22.86
N ASN A 60 36.65 18.80 21.97
CA ASN A 60 37.36 19.16 20.74
C ASN A 60 37.63 18.01 19.73
N GLN A 61 36.93 16.87 19.84
CA GLN A 61 37.04 15.80 18.86
C GLN A 61 36.41 16.21 17.51
N ALA A 62 37.14 16.00 16.42
CA ALA A 62 36.59 16.17 15.07
C ALA A 62 35.59 15.05 14.75
N VAL A 63 34.39 15.43 14.30
CA VAL A 63 33.29 14.52 13.94
C VAL A 63 32.80 14.81 12.53
N LYS A 64 32.20 13.81 11.87
CA LYS A 64 31.60 13.93 10.55
C LYS A 64 30.08 13.98 10.66
N LYS A 65 29.44 14.48 9.59
CA LYS A 65 27.99 14.48 9.47
C LYS A 65 27.47 13.04 9.52
N GLY A 66 26.58 12.75 10.47
CA GLY A 66 25.99 11.41 10.67
C GLY A 66 26.63 10.61 11.81
N ASP A 67 27.72 11.09 12.41
CA ASP A 67 28.33 10.42 13.55
C ASP A 67 27.43 10.52 14.78
N VAL A 68 27.28 9.40 15.50
CA VAL A 68 26.51 9.36 16.75
C VAL A 68 27.37 9.91 17.88
N LEU A 69 26.98 11.07 18.41
CA LEU A 69 27.74 11.76 19.47
C LEU A 69 27.41 11.22 20.87
N MET A 70 26.12 10.97 21.11
CA MET A 70 25.60 10.50 22.39
C MET A 70 24.32 9.67 22.18
N VAL A 71 24.05 8.78 23.14
CA VAL A 71 22.79 8.03 23.22
C VAL A 71 22.09 8.39 24.52
N LEU A 72 20.84 8.81 24.38
CA LEU A 72 19.94 9.04 25.50
C LEU A 72 19.26 7.74 25.90
N GLN A 73 18.91 7.63 27.17
CA GLN A 73 18.21 6.47 27.71
C GLN A 73 16.87 6.31 27.00
N SER A 74 16.67 5.14 26.40
CA SER A 74 15.45 4.74 25.70
C SER A 74 15.05 3.32 26.10
N THR A 75 13.80 2.95 25.83
CA THR A 75 13.32 1.56 25.92
C THR A 75 13.86 0.70 24.77
N ALA A 76 14.37 1.33 23.72
CA ALA A 76 15.01 0.69 22.59
C ALA A 76 16.50 0.40 22.86
N ASN A 77 16.99 -0.72 22.33
CA ASN A 77 18.41 -1.00 22.27
C ASN A 77 19.02 -0.28 21.06
N TYR A 78 19.95 0.63 21.35
CA TYR A 78 20.67 1.42 20.34
C TYR A 78 21.31 0.57 19.22
N ASN A 79 21.92 -0.56 19.56
CA ASN A 79 22.59 -1.41 18.58
C ASN A 79 21.59 -2.03 17.60
N ASP A 80 20.43 -2.42 18.11
CA ASP A 80 19.37 -3.06 17.32
C ASP A 80 18.72 -2.05 16.36
N VAL A 81 18.53 -0.81 16.82
CA VAL A 81 18.01 0.29 15.99
C VAL A 81 18.98 0.63 14.86
N LEU A 82 20.29 0.70 15.15
CA LEU A 82 21.31 0.91 14.10
C LEU A 82 21.39 -0.26 13.12
N ALA A 83 21.25 -1.49 13.59
CA ALA A 83 21.22 -2.66 12.74
C ALA A 83 20.01 -2.61 11.80
N LEU A 84 18.82 -2.27 12.32
CA LEU A 84 17.62 -2.09 11.51
C LEU A 84 17.81 -1.00 10.45
N GLN A 85 18.38 0.15 10.81
CA GLN A 85 18.64 1.22 9.85
C GLN A 85 19.52 0.74 8.69
N LYS A 86 20.60 0.01 8.97
CA LYS A 86 21.47 -0.56 7.92
C LYS A 86 20.75 -1.56 7.03
N ILE A 87 19.90 -2.40 7.61
CA ILE A 87 19.09 -3.37 6.85
C ILE A 87 18.11 -2.62 5.94
N MET A 88 17.46 -1.57 6.43
CA MET A 88 16.55 -0.75 5.62
C MET A 88 17.26 -0.03 4.48
N GLU A 89 18.44 0.56 4.74
CA GLU A 89 19.26 1.22 3.73
C GLU A 89 19.71 0.25 2.64
N ALA A 90 20.03 -1.00 2.99
CA ALA A 90 20.44 -2.03 2.02
C ALA A 90 19.29 -2.53 1.12
N ASN A 91 18.03 -2.45 1.58
CA ASN A 91 16.88 -3.09 0.91
C ASN A 91 16.00 -2.10 0.13
N THR A 92 16.55 -1.00 -0.38
CA THR A 92 15.77 0.20 -0.70
C THR A 92 14.84 0.17 -1.91
N ASN A 93 14.65 -0.92 -2.69
CA ASN A 93 13.54 -0.97 -3.69
C ASN A 93 13.34 -2.29 -4.45
N GLN A 94 14.28 -3.25 -4.45
CA GLN A 94 14.15 -4.47 -5.28
C GLN A 94 14.20 -5.79 -4.49
N GLN A 95 14.34 -5.71 -3.16
CA GLN A 95 14.60 -6.86 -2.28
C GLN A 95 13.71 -6.88 -1.04
N LEU A 96 12.57 -6.19 -1.08
CA LEU A 96 11.58 -6.21 0.02
C LEU A 96 11.13 -7.64 0.35
N ALA A 97 10.97 -8.50 -0.66
CA ALA A 97 10.64 -9.92 -0.48
C ALA A 97 11.73 -10.73 0.26
N SER A 98 12.98 -10.27 0.24
CA SER A 98 14.11 -10.91 0.95
C SER A 98 14.45 -10.24 2.28
N PHE A 99 13.59 -9.35 2.79
CA PHE A 99 13.82 -8.70 4.07
C PHE A 99 13.88 -9.75 5.20
N PRO A 100 14.93 -9.75 6.04
CA PRO A 100 15.13 -10.78 7.06
C PRO A 100 14.25 -10.55 8.30
N LEU A 101 12.93 -10.75 8.15
CA LEU A 101 11.93 -10.56 9.23
C LEU A 101 12.28 -11.34 10.51
N ASN A 102 12.81 -12.55 10.37
CA ASN A 102 13.19 -13.41 11.49
C ASN A 102 14.36 -12.87 12.32
N GLN A 103 15.28 -12.14 11.68
CA GLN A 103 16.42 -11.56 12.39
C GLN A 103 16.00 -10.30 13.16
N VAL A 104 15.12 -9.50 12.56
CA VAL A 104 14.67 -8.23 13.14
C VAL A 104 13.56 -8.44 14.18
N SER A 105 12.86 -9.58 14.18
CA SER A 105 11.84 -9.88 15.20
C SER A 105 12.39 -9.98 16.63
N GLU A 106 13.69 -10.23 16.80
CA GLU A 106 14.33 -10.30 18.12
C GLU A 106 14.82 -8.93 18.63
N PHE A 107 14.78 -7.90 17.77
CA PHE A 107 15.30 -6.58 18.09
C PHE A 107 14.42 -5.86 19.09
N LYS A 108 15.05 -5.17 20.05
CA LYS A 108 14.34 -4.32 21.02
C LYS A 108 14.25 -2.91 20.47
N LEU A 109 13.19 -2.62 19.71
CA LEU A 109 13.05 -1.34 19.01
C LEU A 109 12.32 -0.25 19.82
N GLY A 110 11.85 -0.58 21.02
CA GLY A 110 11.16 0.36 21.90
C GLY A 110 9.92 0.96 21.23
N GLU A 111 9.87 2.29 21.11
CA GLU A 111 8.75 3.02 20.49
C GLU A 111 8.55 2.65 19.00
N LEU A 112 9.62 2.29 18.28
CA LEU A 112 9.56 1.89 16.86
C LEU A 112 9.01 0.47 16.65
N GLN A 113 8.79 -0.30 17.72
CA GLN A 113 8.33 -1.68 17.62
C GLN A 113 6.95 -1.78 16.94
N SER A 114 6.05 -0.82 17.21
CA SER A 114 4.71 -0.83 16.62
C SER A 114 4.76 -0.63 15.11
N ASP A 115 5.56 0.33 14.65
CA ASP A 115 5.74 0.62 13.22
C ASP A 115 6.39 -0.57 12.50
N TYR A 116 7.41 -1.18 13.11
CA TYR A 116 8.03 -2.40 12.58
C TYR A 116 7.03 -3.55 12.46
N ASN A 117 6.20 -3.79 13.49
CA ASN A 117 5.22 -4.86 13.46
C ASN A 117 4.17 -4.65 12.36
N ASN A 118 3.74 -3.40 12.14
CA ASN A 118 2.82 -3.05 11.05
C ASN A 118 3.47 -3.31 9.68
N PHE A 119 4.72 -2.91 9.50
CA PHE A 119 5.48 -3.19 8.28
C PHE A 119 5.67 -4.70 8.04
N ALA A 120 6.11 -5.44 9.06
CA ALA A 120 6.33 -6.88 8.99
C ALA A 120 5.05 -7.63 8.61
N LYS A 121 3.91 -7.23 9.20
CA LYS A 121 2.60 -7.77 8.85
C LYS A 121 2.25 -7.48 7.39
N ALA A 122 2.37 -6.23 6.94
CA ALA A 122 2.06 -5.85 5.57
C ALA A 122 2.91 -6.64 4.55
N LEU A 123 4.20 -6.84 4.84
CA LEU A 123 5.10 -7.62 3.99
C LEU A 123 4.76 -9.11 3.99
N GLN A 124 4.35 -9.67 5.14
CA GLN A 124 3.90 -11.05 5.23
C GLN A 124 2.58 -11.27 4.48
N ASP A 125 1.64 -10.34 4.60
CA ASP A 125 0.36 -10.38 3.90
C ASP A 125 0.58 -10.33 2.37
N GLU A 126 1.53 -9.52 1.89
CA GLU A 126 1.92 -9.46 0.47
C GLU A 126 2.54 -10.78 -0.02
N ASN A 127 3.48 -11.36 0.73
CA ASN A 127 4.07 -12.66 0.37
C ASN A 127 3.03 -13.79 0.35
N ILE A 128 2.09 -13.77 1.29
CA ILE A 128 0.97 -14.71 1.35
C ILE A 128 0.08 -14.53 0.12
N PHE A 129 -0.27 -13.29 -0.23
CA PHE A 129 -1.10 -12.98 -1.38
C PHE A 129 -0.48 -13.46 -2.70
N THR A 130 0.81 -13.20 -2.90
CA THR A 130 1.55 -13.63 -4.10
C THR A 130 1.73 -15.13 -4.18
N THR A 131 1.95 -15.81 -3.06
CA THR A 131 2.20 -17.27 -3.02
C THR A 131 0.92 -18.09 -3.14
N LEU A 132 -0.12 -17.73 -2.38
CA LEU A 132 -1.33 -18.54 -2.27
C LEU A 132 -2.37 -18.23 -3.34
N LYS A 133 -2.26 -17.11 -4.07
CA LYS A 133 -3.25 -16.64 -5.05
C LYS A 133 -4.67 -17.01 -4.60
N PRO A 134 -5.13 -16.48 -3.46
CA PRO A 134 -6.29 -17.02 -2.72
C PRO A 134 -7.58 -17.18 -3.53
N TYR A 135 -7.69 -16.52 -4.69
CA TYR A 135 -8.81 -16.59 -5.61
C TYR A 135 -8.71 -17.67 -6.70
N ASP A 136 -7.56 -18.30 -6.92
CA ASP A 136 -7.38 -19.35 -7.94
C ASP A 136 -8.25 -20.61 -7.67
N PRO A 137 -8.31 -21.16 -6.44
CA PRO A 137 -9.17 -22.31 -6.15
C PRO A 137 -10.66 -21.98 -6.26
N GLU A 138 -11.06 -20.78 -5.81
CA GLU A 138 -12.45 -20.31 -5.89
C GLU A 138 -12.88 -20.05 -7.34
N ASN A 139 -11.97 -19.56 -8.18
CA ASN A 139 -12.19 -19.38 -9.62
C ASN A 139 -12.41 -20.73 -10.32
N LEU A 140 -11.60 -21.75 -10.03
CA LEU A 140 -11.75 -23.10 -10.59
C LEU A 140 -13.07 -23.75 -10.17
N ALA A 141 -13.43 -23.68 -8.89
CA ALA A 141 -14.70 -24.23 -8.39
C ALA A 141 -15.91 -23.50 -9.00
N SER A 142 -15.82 -22.18 -9.17
CA SER A 142 -16.87 -21.38 -9.82
C SER A 142 -17.04 -21.75 -11.30
N GLU A 143 -15.94 -22.00 -12.02
CA GLU A 143 -15.97 -22.43 -13.42
C GLU A 143 -16.60 -23.81 -13.60
N GLN A 144 -16.25 -24.78 -12.76
CA GLN A 144 -16.87 -26.10 -12.75
C GLN A 144 -18.38 -26.03 -12.46
N THR A 145 -18.77 -25.14 -11.53
CA THR A 145 -20.18 -24.90 -11.20
C THR A 145 -20.94 -24.30 -12.39
N ILE A 146 -20.36 -23.31 -13.08
CA ILE A 146 -20.95 -22.71 -14.28
C ILE A 146 -21.08 -23.75 -15.40
N ALA A 147 -20.07 -24.59 -15.62
CA ALA A 147 -20.12 -25.68 -16.60
C ALA A 147 -21.28 -26.65 -16.32
N SER A 148 -21.47 -27.00 -15.04
CA SER A 148 -22.56 -27.87 -14.59
C SER A 148 -23.94 -27.24 -14.85
N TYR A 149 -24.11 -25.94 -14.55
CA TYR A 149 -25.35 -25.24 -14.86
C TYR A 149 -25.63 -25.12 -16.36
N LYS A 150 -24.60 -24.90 -17.18
CA LYS A 150 -24.74 -24.91 -18.65
C LYS A 150 -25.20 -26.27 -19.16
N SER A 151 -24.63 -27.37 -18.63
CA SER A 151 -25.09 -28.73 -18.94
C SER A 151 -26.56 -28.92 -18.57
N ARG A 152 -26.97 -28.48 -17.37
CA ARG A 152 -28.37 -28.52 -16.91
C ARG A 152 -29.31 -27.74 -17.83
N ILE A 153 -28.91 -26.56 -18.32
CA ILE A 153 -29.70 -25.79 -19.31
C ILE A 153 -29.91 -26.59 -20.58
N THR A 154 -28.87 -27.27 -21.08
CA THR A 154 -28.99 -28.12 -22.28
C THR A 154 -30.02 -29.24 -22.07
N SER A 155 -29.95 -29.94 -20.94
CA SER A 155 -30.93 -30.99 -20.61
C SER A 155 -32.36 -30.44 -20.46
N LEU A 156 -32.54 -29.29 -19.80
CA LEU A 156 -33.85 -28.65 -19.66
C LEU A 156 -34.41 -28.18 -21.01
N LYS A 157 -33.57 -27.74 -21.94
CA LYS A 157 -34.00 -27.40 -23.31
C LYS A 157 -34.45 -28.63 -24.09
N GLN A 158 -33.74 -29.75 -23.94
CA GLN A 158 -34.14 -31.03 -24.55
C GLN A 158 -35.49 -31.48 -23.96
N GLN A 159 -35.64 -31.47 -22.63
CA GLN A 159 -36.91 -31.80 -21.97
C GLN A 159 -38.05 -30.90 -22.44
N ARG A 160 -37.80 -29.58 -22.56
CA ARG A 160 -38.79 -28.63 -23.09
C ARG A 160 -39.26 -29.00 -24.50
N SER A 161 -38.36 -29.46 -25.36
CA SER A 161 -38.73 -29.85 -26.74
C SER A 161 -39.66 -31.06 -26.78
N LEU A 162 -39.43 -32.04 -25.90
CA LEU A 162 -40.29 -33.22 -25.76
C LEU A 162 -41.67 -32.85 -25.22
N GLU A 163 -41.70 -32.01 -24.20
CA GLU A 163 -42.94 -31.53 -23.56
C GLU A 163 -43.75 -30.61 -24.47
N LEU A 164 -43.09 -29.82 -25.32
CA LEU A 164 -43.75 -29.07 -26.40
C LEU A 164 -44.45 -30.00 -27.40
N ALA A 165 -43.77 -31.07 -27.82
CA ALA A 165 -44.38 -32.04 -28.73
C ALA A 165 -45.58 -32.74 -28.08
N GLN A 166 -45.47 -33.11 -26.80
CA GLN A 166 -46.57 -33.70 -26.03
C GLN A 166 -47.75 -32.72 -25.88
N PHE A 167 -47.47 -31.46 -25.55
CA PHE A 167 -48.46 -30.41 -25.47
C PHE A 167 -49.23 -30.23 -26.79
N ASP A 168 -48.53 -30.21 -27.92
CA ASP A 168 -49.16 -30.06 -29.24
C ASP A 168 -50.07 -31.24 -29.59
N LEU A 169 -49.70 -32.47 -29.20
CA LEU A 169 -50.54 -33.66 -29.36
C LEU A 169 -51.80 -33.57 -28.49
N LEU A 170 -51.64 -33.24 -27.22
CA LEU A 170 -52.76 -33.14 -26.28
C LEU A 170 -53.69 -31.97 -26.60
N LYS A 171 -53.14 -30.87 -27.14
CA LYS A 171 -53.94 -29.75 -27.66
C LYS A 171 -54.80 -30.19 -28.84
N LYS A 172 -54.24 -30.93 -29.80
CA LYS A 172 -55.01 -31.48 -30.93
C LYS A 172 -56.08 -32.46 -30.46
N ASN A 173 -55.78 -33.33 -29.49
CA ASN A 173 -56.75 -34.26 -28.93
C ASN A 173 -57.89 -33.53 -28.20
N TYR A 174 -57.57 -32.54 -27.37
CA TYR A 174 -58.57 -31.69 -26.73
C TYR A 174 -59.49 -31.00 -27.75
N GLN A 175 -58.92 -30.45 -28.83
CA GLN A 175 -59.70 -29.83 -29.91
C GLN A 175 -60.62 -30.83 -30.62
N ARG A 176 -60.16 -32.06 -30.88
CA ARG A 176 -61.00 -33.12 -31.45
C ARG A 176 -62.11 -33.54 -30.50
N SER A 177 -61.81 -33.72 -29.22
CA SER A 177 -62.80 -34.06 -28.20
C SER A 177 -63.83 -32.96 -28.02
N LEU A 178 -63.44 -31.68 -28.15
CA LEU A 178 -64.38 -30.56 -28.18
C LEU A 178 -65.38 -30.70 -29.34
N GLN A 179 -64.89 -31.00 -30.56
CA GLN A 179 -65.76 -31.21 -31.72
C GLN A 179 -66.73 -32.39 -31.51
N LEU A 180 -66.23 -33.55 -31.06
CA LEU A 180 -67.06 -34.73 -30.79
C LEU A 180 -68.09 -34.48 -29.68
N PHE A 181 -67.73 -33.73 -28.65
CA PHE A 181 -68.64 -33.34 -27.58
C PHE A 181 -69.75 -32.41 -28.09
N THR A 182 -69.41 -31.42 -28.92
CA THR A 182 -70.43 -30.54 -29.55
C THR A 182 -71.38 -31.30 -30.47
N GLN A 183 -70.91 -32.39 -31.08
CA GLN A 183 -71.71 -33.32 -31.89
C GLN A 183 -72.45 -34.37 -31.03
N LYS A 184 -72.35 -34.30 -29.69
CA LYS A 184 -72.94 -35.24 -28.72
C LYS A 184 -72.49 -36.71 -28.90
N VAL A 185 -71.29 -36.92 -29.43
CA VAL A 185 -70.71 -38.27 -29.66
C VAL A 185 -70.03 -38.82 -28.42
N ILE A 186 -69.45 -37.96 -27.58
CA ILE A 186 -68.77 -38.32 -26.32
C ILE A 186 -69.47 -37.68 -25.13
N SER A 187 -69.27 -38.26 -23.95
CA SER A 187 -69.78 -37.73 -22.68
C SER A 187 -69.02 -36.50 -22.20
N ILE A 188 -69.63 -35.73 -21.30
CA ILE A 188 -68.97 -34.58 -20.66
C ILE A 188 -67.72 -35.01 -19.85
N ALA A 189 -67.78 -36.17 -19.19
CA ALA A 189 -66.68 -36.70 -18.40
C ALA A 189 -65.46 -37.06 -19.28
N GLU A 190 -65.68 -37.61 -20.47
CA GLU A 190 -64.61 -37.89 -21.44
C GLU A 190 -63.97 -36.60 -21.96
N PHE A 191 -64.78 -35.59 -22.28
CA PHE A 191 -64.29 -34.27 -22.69
C PHE A 191 -63.46 -33.59 -21.59
N GLU A 192 -63.95 -33.58 -20.35
CA GLU A 192 -63.25 -32.98 -19.20
C GLU A 192 -61.93 -33.69 -18.90
N ASN A 193 -61.87 -35.02 -19.04
CA ASN A 193 -60.62 -35.77 -18.89
C ASN A 193 -59.56 -35.35 -19.92
N GLU A 194 -59.94 -35.15 -21.19
CA GLU A 194 -59.00 -34.65 -22.21
C GLU A 194 -58.56 -33.20 -21.95
N LYS A 195 -59.48 -32.37 -21.42
CA LYS A 195 -59.14 -31.01 -20.97
C LYS A 195 -58.12 -31.02 -19.83
N ILE A 196 -58.28 -31.91 -18.85
CA ILE A 196 -57.34 -32.06 -17.72
C ILE A 196 -55.94 -32.44 -18.24
N LYS A 197 -55.85 -33.42 -19.15
CA LYS A 197 -54.57 -33.81 -19.76
C LYS A 197 -53.88 -32.65 -20.48
N TYR A 198 -54.64 -31.86 -21.25
CA TYR A 198 -54.12 -30.65 -21.90
C TYR A 198 -53.59 -29.62 -20.89
N LEU A 199 -54.34 -29.34 -19.82
CA LEU A 199 -53.92 -28.39 -18.78
C LEU A 199 -52.68 -28.88 -18.02
N GLN A 200 -52.57 -30.17 -17.75
CA GLN A 200 -51.39 -30.78 -17.13
C GLN A 200 -50.14 -30.60 -18.01
N ALA A 201 -50.26 -30.82 -19.32
CA ALA A 201 -49.15 -30.58 -20.25
C ALA A 201 -48.74 -29.11 -20.30
N GLN A 202 -49.72 -28.19 -20.25
CA GLN A 202 -49.44 -26.75 -20.17
C GLN A 202 -48.68 -26.40 -18.88
N GLN A 203 -49.08 -26.98 -17.74
CA GLN A 203 -48.42 -26.77 -16.45
C GLN A 203 -46.98 -27.30 -16.46
N SER A 204 -46.74 -28.49 -17.02
CA SER A 204 -45.40 -29.07 -17.17
C SER A 204 -44.46 -28.14 -17.95
N LEU A 205 -44.95 -27.58 -19.06
CA LEU A 205 -44.20 -26.67 -19.91
C LEU A 205 -43.83 -25.35 -19.19
N GLN A 206 -44.76 -24.84 -18.36
CA GLN A 206 -44.52 -23.67 -17.53
C GLN A 206 -43.48 -23.95 -16.43
N ASN A 207 -43.53 -25.11 -15.80
CA ASN A 207 -42.55 -25.52 -14.78
C ASN A 207 -41.13 -25.57 -15.35
N ILE A 208 -40.96 -26.12 -16.56
CA ILE A 208 -39.65 -26.14 -17.24
C ILE A 208 -39.16 -24.73 -17.55
N LYS A 209 -40.05 -23.81 -17.95
CA LYS A 209 -39.70 -22.41 -18.18
C LYS A 209 -39.20 -21.74 -16.90
N ILE A 210 -39.84 -21.99 -15.76
CA ILE A 210 -39.41 -21.49 -14.45
C ILE A 210 -38.03 -22.06 -14.09
N SER A 211 -37.83 -23.36 -14.23
CA SER A 211 -36.53 -24.00 -13.95
C SER A 211 -35.40 -23.48 -14.84
N LEU A 212 -35.67 -23.22 -16.12
CA LEU A 212 -34.71 -22.58 -17.03
C LEU A 212 -34.34 -21.17 -16.56
N SER A 213 -35.33 -20.36 -16.19
CA SER A 213 -35.11 -18.99 -15.69
C SER A 213 -34.27 -18.99 -14.42
N GLN A 214 -34.61 -19.83 -13.44
CA GLN A 214 -33.86 -19.97 -12.19
C GLN A 214 -32.42 -20.42 -12.43
N THR A 215 -32.21 -21.36 -13.35
CA THR A 215 -30.86 -21.84 -13.70
C THR A 215 -30.04 -20.74 -14.38
N GLN A 216 -30.66 -19.94 -15.26
CA GLN A 216 -30.00 -18.80 -15.90
C GLN A 216 -29.64 -17.69 -14.90
N GLU A 217 -30.53 -17.40 -13.95
CA GLU A 217 -30.29 -16.46 -12.87
C GLU A 217 -29.12 -16.90 -11.98
N ALA A 218 -29.04 -18.19 -11.64
CA ALA A 218 -27.91 -18.75 -10.89
C ALA A 218 -26.57 -18.53 -11.61
N ILE A 219 -26.52 -18.74 -12.94
CA ILE A 219 -25.32 -18.44 -13.75
C ILE A 219 -25.00 -16.94 -13.73
N ALA A 220 -26.00 -16.08 -13.87
CA ALA A 220 -25.80 -14.63 -13.88
C ALA A 220 -25.23 -14.12 -12.53
N ASN A 221 -25.75 -14.63 -11.42
CA ASN A 221 -25.27 -14.32 -10.07
C ASN A 221 -23.82 -14.79 -9.87
N LEU A 222 -23.48 -16.02 -10.29
CA LEU A 222 -22.10 -16.53 -10.21
C LEU A 222 -21.12 -15.71 -11.05
N ASN A 223 -21.51 -15.31 -12.27
CA ASN A 223 -20.67 -14.45 -13.12
C ASN A 223 -20.48 -13.05 -12.49
N LYS A 224 -21.50 -12.51 -11.83
CA LYS A 224 -21.42 -11.24 -11.11
C LYS A 224 -20.42 -11.35 -9.95
N THR A 225 -20.50 -12.39 -9.14
CA THR A 225 -19.53 -12.66 -8.06
C THR A 225 -18.12 -12.80 -8.59
N LYS A 226 -17.91 -13.61 -9.65
CA LYS A 226 -16.59 -13.76 -10.30
C LYS A 226 -16.03 -12.42 -10.75
N LYS A 227 -16.86 -11.56 -11.36
CA LYS A 227 -16.45 -10.21 -11.76
C LYS A 227 -16.01 -9.38 -10.57
N TYR A 228 -16.75 -9.38 -9.45
CA TYR A 228 -16.30 -8.65 -8.25
C TYR A 228 -14.95 -9.14 -7.73
N LEU A 229 -14.73 -10.46 -7.68
CA LEU A 229 -13.45 -11.04 -7.24
C LEU A 229 -12.29 -10.60 -8.14
N LEU A 230 -12.49 -10.58 -9.45
CA LEU A 230 -11.50 -10.10 -10.44
C LEU A 230 -11.23 -8.59 -10.34
N TYR A 231 -12.26 -7.79 -9.98
CA TYR A 231 -12.06 -6.35 -9.76
C TYR A 231 -11.31 -6.08 -8.44
N SER A 232 -11.55 -6.84 -7.38
CA SER A 232 -10.76 -6.74 -6.15
C SER A 232 -9.30 -7.16 -6.35
N GLU A 233 -9.03 -8.07 -7.30
CA GLU A 233 -7.67 -8.50 -7.68
C GLU A 233 -6.88 -7.41 -8.42
N LEU A 234 -7.55 -6.50 -9.13
CA LEU A 234 -6.91 -5.42 -9.90
C LEU A 234 -6.69 -4.12 -9.10
N HIS A 235 -7.26 -4.00 -7.90
CA HIS A 235 -7.26 -2.76 -7.10
C HIS A 235 -6.70 -2.94 -5.68
N ASN A 236 -6.17 -4.13 -5.37
CA ASN A 236 -5.29 -4.40 -4.24
C ASN A 236 -3.86 -4.64 -4.76
#